data_AF-A0A843KK66-F1
#
_entry.id   AF-A0A843KK66-F1
#
_cell.length_a   1.000
_cell.length_b   1.000
_cell.length_c   1.000
_cell.angle_alpha   90.00
_cell.angle_beta   90.00
_cell.angle_gamma   90.00
#
_symmetry.space_group_name_H-M   'P 1'
#
loop_
_entity.id
_entity.type
_entity.pdbx_description
1 polymer ?
#
loop_
_entity_poly.entity_id
_entity_poly.type
_entity_poly.pdbx_seq_one_letter_code
_entity_poly.pdbx_strand_id
1 'polypeptide(L)'
;CFSPNMTTRTIWYDSKYTDRGEKTETVTTISPAAWFEVTVREPASGQIVAKEGFARGYSTDTGKDLTIRSQGKYLIEFSGNELSAQVQIRVPKEGNPAGSPLKKMACTF
;
A
#
# COMPACT_ATOMS: atom_id res chain seq x y z
N CYS A 1 0.04 -6.25 1.74
CA CYS A 1 0.51 -5.57 2.95
C CYS A 1 1.78 -4.78 2.63
N PHE A 2 2.04 -3.68 3.34
CA PHE A 2 3.13 -2.74 3.05
C PHE A 2 3.90 -2.38 4.31
N SER A 3 5.22 -2.35 4.19
CA SER A 3 6.15 -1.82 5.18
C SER A 3 7.01 -0.75 4.51
N PRO A 4 6.62 0.54 4.58
CA PRO A 4 7.34 1.62 3.94
C PRO A 4 8.61 2.00 4.70
N ASN A 5 9.61 2.53 3.98
CA ASN A 5 10.73 3.20 4.63
C ASN A 5 10.25 4.48 5.33
N MET A 6 10.84 4.78 6.49
CA MET A 6 10.53 5.97 7.27
C MET A 6 11.66 7.01 7.10
N THR A 7 11.31 8.28 7.11
CA THR A 7 12.25 9.41 7.13
C THR A 7 12.09 10.17 8.43
N THR A 8 13.21 10.51 9.07
CA THR A 8 13.23 11.30 10.30
C THR A 8 13.75 12.69 10.02
N ARG A 9 13.05 13.71 10.50
CA ARG A 9 13.43 15.13 10.38
C ARG A 9 13.47 15.77 11.76
N THR A 10 14.44 16.65 11.96
CA THR A 10 14.57 17.45 13.17
C THR A 10 14.06 18.87 12.89
N ILE A 11 13.01 19.28 13.58
CA ILE A 11 12.39 20.60 13.45
C ILE A 11 12.88 21.46 14.61
N TRP A 12 13.38 22.65 14.28
CA TRP A 12 13.82 23.66 15.24
C TRP A 12 12.73 24.72 15.36
N TYR A 13 12.22 24.93 16.56
CA TYR A 13 11.28 26.00 16.88
C TYR A 13 12.02 27.12 17.59
N ASP A 14 12.03 28.30 16.97
CA ASP A 14 12.46 29.54 17.61
C ASP A 14 11.23 30.39 17.96
N SER A 15 11.00 30.58 19.26
CA SER A 15 9.86 31.31 19.80
C SER A 15 10.24 32.78 19.97
N LYS A 16 9.85 33.64 19.01
CA LYS A 16 10.10 35.10 19.08
C LYS A 16 9.17 35.87 20.05
N TYR A 17 8.20 35.20 20.67
CA TYR A 17 7.12 35.85 21.43
C TYR A 17 7.09 35.52 22.93
N THR A 18 7.90 34.57 23.41
CA THR A 18 8.05 34.26 24.84
C THR A 18 9.47 33.77 25.11
N ASP A 19 10.00 33.98 26.33
CA ASP A 19 11.32 33.55 26.84
C ASP A 19 11.50 32.01 26.93
N ARG A 20 10.87 31.27 26.03
CA ARG A 20 10.97 29.82 25.90
C ARG A 20 12.07 29.55 24.89
N GLY A 21 13.23 29.12 25.39
CA GLY A 21 14.41 28.80 24.58
C GLY A 21 14.14 27.79 23.47
N GLU A 22 15.13 27.68 22.57
CA GLU A 22 15.10 26.81 21.39
C GLU A 22 14.57 25.41 21.72
N LYS A 23 13.53 24.98 21.01
CA LYS A 23 12.95 23.65 21.16
C LYS A 23 13.18 22.84 19.90
N THR A 24 13.79 21.68 20.05
CA THR A 24 14.02 20.74 18.97
C THR A 24 13.03 19.59 19.07
N GLU A 25 12.28 19.29 18.00
CA GLU A 25 11.41 18.11 17.94
C GLU A 25 11.81 17.21 16.76
N THR A 26 11.92 15.91 17.04
CA THR A 26 12.18 14.89 16.02
C THR A 26 10.87 14.30 15.54
N VAL A 27 10.61 14.39 14.24
CA VAL A 27 9.40 13.87 13.59
C VAL A 27 9.78 12.77 12.62
N THR A 28 9.18 11.59 12.79
CA THR A 28 9.35 10.44 11.88
C THR A 28 8.08 10.26 11.06
N THR A 29 8.21 10.30 9.73
CA THR A 29 7.10 10.15 8.77
C THR A 29 7.42 9.08 7.74
N ILE A 30 6.40 8.58 7.05
CA ILE A 30 6.59 7.74 5.86
C ILE A 30 7.45 8.50 4.85
N SER A 31 8.40 7.82 4.21
CA SER A 31 9.19 8.43 3.14
C SER A 31 8.25 8.94 2.03
N PRO A 32 8.40 10.19 1.57
CA PRO A 32 7.59 10.71 0.46
C PRO A 32 7.84 9.96 -0.86
N ALA A 33 8.94 9.21 -0.95
CA ALA A 33 9.26 8.37 -2.09
C ALA A 33 8.76 6.93 -1.96
N ALA A 34 8.19 6.54 -0.81
CA ALA A 34 7.60 5.22 -0.60
C ALA A 34 6.21 5.13 -1.26
N TRP A 35 6.06 4.28 -2.26
CA TRP A 35 4.78 4.03 -2.93
C TRP A 35 4.70 2.63 -3.54
N PHE A 36 3.49 2.13 -3.72
CA PHE A 36 3.23 0.87 -4.42
C PHE A 36 1.92 0.95 -5.18
N GLU A 37 1.85 0.27 -6.30
CA GLU A 37 0.68 0.19 -7.16
C GLU A 37 0.57 -1.23 -7.72
N VAL A 38 -0.63 -1.79 -7.64
CA VAL A 38 -1.03 -2.98 -8.37
C VAL A 38 -2.06 -2.59 -9.41
N THR A 39 -1.81 -3.00 -10.66
CA THR A 39 -2.75 -2.83 -11.77
C THR A 39 -3.13 -4.19 -12.32
N VAL A 40 -4.43 -4.45 -12.44
CA VAL A 40 -4.98 -5.66 -13.04
C VAL A 40 -5.67 -5.28 -14.34
N ARG A 41 -5.27 -5.89 -15.44
CA ARG A 41 -5.84 -5.64 -16.77
C ARG A 41 -6.17 -6.90 -17.54
N GLU A 42 -7.16 -6.77 -18.42
CA GLU A 42 -7.51 -7.80 -19.39
C GLU A 42 -6.46 -7.79 -20.53
N PRO A 43 -5.87 -8.94 -20.89
CA PRO A 43 -4.69 -8.96 -21.76
C PRO A 43 -4.98 -8.64 -23.22
N ALA A 44 -6.19 -8.87 -23.74
CA ALA A 44 -6.48 -8.63 -25.15
C ALA A 44 -6.81 -7.16 -25.44
N SER A 45 -7.63 -6.52 -24.61
CA SER A 45 -8.03 -5.11 -24.75
C SER A 45 -7.13 -4.13 -24.02
N GLY A 46 -6.37 -4.60 -23.02
CA GLY A 46 -5.63 -3.74 -22.10
C GLY A 46 -6.51 -3.00 -21.09
N GLN A 47 -7.82 -3.29 -21.04
CA GLN A 47 -8.75 -2.65 -20.10
C GLN A 47 -8.31 -2.89 -18.65
N ILE A 48 -8.20 -1.82 -17.87
CA ILE A 48 -7.96 -1.90 -16.44
C ILE A 48 -9.23 -2.39 -15.75
N VAL A 49 -9.12 -3.56 -15.12
CA VAL A 49 -10.21 -4.23 -14.41
C VAL A 49 -10.23 -3.79 -12.95
N ALA A 50 -9.06 -3.63 -12.36
CA ALA A 50 -8.91 -3.20 -10.98
C ALA A 50 -7.55 -2.53 -10.77
N LYS A 51 -7.49 -1.58 -9.84
CA LYS A 51 -6.28 -0.86 -9.50
C LYS A 51 -6.31 -0.48 -8.03
N GLU A 52 -5.22 -0.68 -7.32
CA GLU A 52 -5.08 -0.36 -5.89
C GLU A 52 -3.61 -0.10 -5.55
N GLY A 53 -3.33 0.53 -4.41
CA GLY A 53 -1.96 0.83 -4.02
C GLY A 53 -1.77 1.39 -2.63
N PHE A 54 -0.61 2.01 -2.46
CA PHE A 54 -0.15 2.69 -1.26
C PHE A 54 0.50 4.01 -1.66
N ALA A 55 0.10 5.12 -1.01
CA ALA A 55 0.51 6.48 -1.32
C ALA A 55 0.19 6.90 -2.79
N ARG A 56 0.74 8.01 -3.29
CA ARG A 56 0.49 8.53 -4.66
C ARG A 56 -1.00 8.64 -5.06
N GLY A 57 -1.85 9.04 -4.12
CA GLY A 57 -3.30 9.15 -4.32
C GLY A 57 -4.10 7.96 -3.75
N TYR A 58 -3.42 6.87 -3.37
CA TYR A 58 -3.98 5.80 -2.55
C TYR A 58 -3.80 6.08 -1.06
N SER A 59 -4.62 5.44 -0.23
CA SER A 59 -4.49 5.47 1.23
C SER A 59 -3.16 4.85 1.69
N THR A 60 -2.59 5.36 2.78
CA THR A 60 -1.37 4.85 3.42
C THR A 60 -1.61 3.71 4.42
N ASP A 61 -2.78 3.05 4.44
CA ASP A 61 -2.94 1.85 5.28
C ASP A 61 -1.99 0.73 4.83
N THR A 62 -1.42 0.03 5.80
CA THR A 62 -0.46 -1.05 5.62
C THR A 62 -1.06 -2.36 5.10
N GLY A 63 -2.40 -2.45 5.02
CA GLY A 63 -3.15 -3.56 4.43
C GLY A 63 -4.15 -3.06 3.39
N LYS A 64 -4.24 -3.76 2.26
CA LYS A 64 -5.19 -3.48 1.18
C LYS A 64 -5.66 -4.80 0.58
N ASP A 65 -6.94 -4.85 0.24
CA ASP A 65 -7.59 -6.00 -0.37
C ASP A 65 -8.15 -5.62 -1.74
N LEU A 66 -7.75 -6.36 -2.78
CA LEU A 66 -8.27 -6.20 -4.14
C LEU A 66 -9.01 -7.47 -4.55
N THR A 67 -10.32 -7.35 -4.81
CA THR A 67 -11.14 -8.49 -5.20
C THR A 67 -11.60 -8.37 -6.66
N ILE A 68 -11.23 -9.35 -7.48
CA ILE A 68 -11.72 -9.48 -8.86
C ILE A 68 -12.88 -10.48 -8.84
N ARG A 69 -14.07 -10.05 -9.24
CA ARG A 69 -15.30 -10.88 -9.19
C ARG A 69 -15.66 -11.52 -10.52
N SER A 70 -15.18 -10.97 -11.63
CA SER A 70 -15.36 -11.54 -12.95
C SER A 70 -14.39 -12.70 -13.18
N GLN A 71 -14.85 -13.70 -13.94
CA GLN A 71 -13.99 -14.76 -14.43
C GLN A 71 -13.26 -14.26 -15.67
N GLY A 72 -12.00 -14.63 -15.83
CA GLY A 72 -11.22 -14.22 -16.99
C GLY A 72 -9.73 -14.45 -16.84
N LYS A 73 -9.01 -14.14 -17.90
CA LYS A 73 -7.54 -14.07 -17.91
C LYS A 73 -7.14 -12.64 -17.56
N TYR A 74 -6.20 -12.48 -16.63
CA TYR A 74 -5.72 -11.17 -16.20
C TYR A 74 -4.20 -11.10 -16.23
N LEU A 75 -3.70 -9.91 -16.55
CA LEU A 75 -2.31 -9.52 -16.36
C LEU A 75 -2.26 -8.64 -15.11
N ILE A 76 -1.43 -9.04 -14.14
CA ILE A 76 -1.22 -8.32 -12.89
C ILE A 76 0.17 -7.71 -12.92
N GLU A 77 0.24 -6.39 -12.78
CA GLU A 77 1.48 -5.63 -12.68
C GLU A 77 1.65 -5.05 -11.30
N PHE A 78 2.88 -5.07 -10.81
CA PHE A 78 3.28 -4.43 -9.59
C PHE A 78 4.34 -3.38 -9.90
N SER A 79 4.19 -2.21 -9.31
CA SER A 79 5.14 -1.10 -9.40
C SER A 79 5.30 -0.50 -8.01
N GLY A 80 6.50 -0.06 -7.66
CA GLY A 80 6.72 0.53 -6.35
C GLY A 80 8.14 1.03 -6.12
N ASN A 81 8.33 1.74 -5.02
CA ASN A 81 9.61 2.29 -4.58
C ASN A 81 9.65 2.43 -3.05
N GLU A 82 10.85 2.32 -2.47
CA GLU A 82 11.14 2.56 -1.04
C GLU A 82 10.17 1.90 -0.03
N LEU A 83 9.71 0.68 -0.32
CA LEU A 83 8.94 -0.12 0.61
C LEU A 83 9.09 -1.62 0.35
N SER A 84 8.74 -2.42 1.36
CA SER A 84 8.54 -3.86 1.23
C SER A 84 7.04 -4.17 1.09
N ALA A 85 6.68 -4.97 0.09
CA ALA A 85 5.30 -5.39 -0.14
C ALA A 85 5.15 -6.92 -0.07
N GLN A 86 4.16 -7.40 0.69
CA GLN A 86 3.76 -8.80 0.72
C GLN A 86 2.45 -8.92 -0.03
N VAL A 87 2.50 -9.63 -1.16
CA VAL A 87 1.35 -9.91 -2.01
C VAL A 87 0.91 -11.34 -1.78
N GLN A 88 -0.38 -11.52 -1.52
CA GLN A 88 -1.01 -12.82 -1.43
C GLN A 88 -2.14 -12.84 -2.45
N ILE A 89 -2.21 -13.89 -3.26
CA ILE A 89 -3.27 -14.08 -4.25
C ILE A 89 -4.05 -15.31 -3.83
N ARG A 90 -5.38 -15.16 -3.80
CA ARG A 90 -6.29 -16.27 -3.54
C ARG A 90 -7.21 -16.44 -4.72
N VAL A 91 -7.30 -17.67 -5.20
CA VAL A 91 -8.30 -18.09 -6.18
C VAL A 91 -9.34 -18.94 -5.44
N PRO A 92 -10.63 -18.59 -5.48
CA PRO A 92 -11.68 -19.42 -4.89
C PRO A 92 -11.77 -20.78 -5.61
N LYS A 93 -12.14 -21.84 -4.89
CA LYS A 93 -12.41 -23.15 -5.48
C LYS A 93 -13.66 -23.04 -6.36
N GLU A 94 -13.62 -23.71 -7.51
CA GLU A 94 -14.74 -23.79 -8.46
C GLU A 94 -16.05 -24.18 -7.73
N GLY A 95 -17.14 -23.45 -8.01
CA GLY A 95 -18.46 -23.69 -7.42
C GLY A 95 -18.77 -22.96 -6.10
N ASN A 96 -17.81 -22.29 -5.45
CA ASN A 96 -18.13 -21.46 -4.26
C ASN A 96 -17.26 -20.19 -4.14
N PRO A 97 -17.58 -19.12 -4.88
CA PRO A 97 -16.88 -17.83 -4.77
C PRO A 97 -17.08 -17.14 -3.40
N ALA A 98 -18.11 -17.52 -2.65
CA ALA A 98 -18.35 -17.07 -1.26
C ALA A 98 -17.73 -18.01 -0.20
N GLY A 99 -17.05 -19.08 -0.64
CA GLY A 99 -16.52 -20.11 0.24
C GLY A 99 -15.43 -19.56 1.16
N SER A 100 -15.27 -20.22 2.31
CA SER A 100 -14.19 -19.87 3.24
C SER A 100 -12.82 -20.04 2.56
N PRO A 101 -11.86 -19.12 2.79
CA PRO A 101 -10.51 -19.25 2.28
C PRO A 101 -9.84 -20.56 2.66
N LEU A 102 -9.13 -21.16 1.71
CA LEU A 102 -8.17 -22.24 1.99
C LEU A 102 -7.09 -21.76 2.97
N LYS A 103 -6.74 -20.46 2.91
CA LYS A 103 -5.86 -19.81 3.87
C LYS A 103 -6.30 -18.37 4.10
N LYS A 104 -6.39 -17.94 5.36
CA LYS A 104 -6.60 -16.52 5.69
C LYS A 104 -5.38 -15.74 5.23
N MET A 105 -5.61 -14.62 4.55
CA MET A 105 -4.54 -13.68 4.26
C MET A 105 -4.14 -12.98 5.55
N ALA A 106 -2.85 -12.93 5.81
CA ALA A 106 -2.30 -12.26 6.98
C ALA A 106 -0.96 -11.65 6.61
N CYS A 107 -0.74 -10.40 7.03
CA CYS A 107 0.56 -9.77 6.94
C CYS A 107 1.51 -10.47 7.93
N THR A 108 2.73 -10.79 7.52
CA THR A 108 3.73 -11.48 8.36
C THR A 108 5.01 -10.68 8.54
N PHE A 109 4.95 -9.37 8.31
CA PHE A 109 6.06 -8.46 8.59
C PHE A 109 6.23 -8.24 10.09
#